data_AF-A0A969NFD8-F1
#
_entry.id   AF-A0A969NFD8-F1
#
_cell.length_a   1.000
_cell.length_b   1.000
_cell.length_c   1.000
_cell.angle_alpha   90.00
_cell.angle_beta   90.00
_cell.angle_gamma   90.00
#
_symmetry.space_group_name_H-M   'P 1'
#
loop_
_entity.id
_entity.type
_entity.pdbx_description
1 polymer ?
#
loop_
_entity_poly.entity_id
_entity_poly.type
_entity_poly.pdbx_seq_one_letter_code
_entity_poly.pdbx_strand_id
1 'polypeptide(L)'
;MEKRRYIKKILKLIKLKGFRLISIFDEFDNAKNILDLNDFQFLRELSNNPETKLALLTISRKTLQELEPENGALSNFYQIFTDLRLRLFGLNDQDLYWNRVRLNGIEVSPSYTNLASYYCGSHPYLLDVFNHEVFNNISQSEINLDQITINVIKELNLKMLNEYESIVKLMIDEGIERYLMQMVVGPVYDITQRDVEKS
;
A
#
# COMPACT_ATOMS: atom_id res chain seq x y z
N MET A 1 20.07 9.44 26.24
CA MET A 1 21.32 8.67 26.00
C MET A 1 21.25 7.22 26.52
N GLU A 2 20.78 6.98 27.75
CA GLU A 2 20.81 5.63 28.33
C GLU A 2 19.94 4.59 27.58
N LYS A 3 18.71 4.96 27.20
CA LYS A 3 17.79 4.07 26.45
C LYS A 3 18.39 3.53 25.15
N ARG A 4 19.02 4.41 24.35
CA ARG A 4 19.69 4.03 23.09
C ARG A 4 20.81 3.00 23.31
N ARG A 5 21.53 3.11 24.42
CA ARG A 5 22.57 2.13 24.80
C ARG A 5 21.97 0.75 25.12
N TYR A 6 20.84 0.71 25.84
CA TYR A 6 20.15 -0.55 26.13
C TYR A 6 19.63 -1.22 24.85
N ILE A 7 19.03 -0.44 23.93
CA ILE A 7 18.58 -0.95 22.64
C ILE A 7 19.74 -1.61 21.87
N LYS A 8 20.88 -0.91 21.73
CA LYS A 8 22.08 -1.49 21.09
C LYS A 8 22.52 -2.79 21.76
N LYS A 9 22.57 -2.84 23.09
CA LYS A 9 22.95 -4.05 23.84
C LYS A 9 22.00 -5.21 23.57
N ILE A 10 20.69 -4.96 23.60
CA ILE A 10 19.67 -5.98 23.35
C ILE A 10 19.81 -6.54 21.93
N LEU A 11 19.94 -5.67 20.92
CA LEU A 11 20.12 -6.10 19.53
C LEU A 11 21.39 -6.92 19.32
N LYS A 12 22.51 -6.54 19.97
CA LYS A 12 23.74 -7.33 19.96
C LYS A 12 23.54 -8.71 20.58
N LEU A 13 22.82 -8.81 21.70
CA LEU A 13 22.52 -10.09 22.35
C LEU A 13 21.64 -10.98 21.46
N ILE A 14 20.60 -10.42 20.82
CA ILE A 14 19.74 -11.14 19.88
C ILE A 14 20.58 -11.72 18.73
N LYS A 15 21.47 -10.91 18.15
CA LYS A 15 22.38 -11.35 17.09
C LYS A 15 23.33 -12.46 17.58
N LEU A 16 23.93 -12.31 18.77
CA LEU A 16 24.83 -13.31 19.35
C LEU A 16 24.14 -14.66 19.56
N LYS A 17 22.81 -14.66 19.75
CA LYS A 17 21.99 -15.88 19.82
C LYS A 17 21.62 -16.46 18.45
N GLY A 18 22.09 -15.86 17.36
CA GLY A 18 21.87 -16.34 15.99
C GLY A 18 20.57 -15.85 15.35
N PHE A 19 19.82 -14.95 16.00
CA PHE A 19 18.57 -14.41 15.45
C PHE A 19 18.81 -13.15 14.62
N ARG A 20 17.97 -12.97 13.60
CA ARG A 20 17.88 -11.73 12.83
C ARG A 20 16.55 -11.04 13.17
N LEU A 21 16.62 -9.81 13.65
CA LEU A 21 15.44 -9.02 13.97
C LEU A 21 14.99 -8.22 12.74
N ILE A 22 13.70 -8.28 12.45
CA ILE A 22 13.02 -7.41 11.48
C ILE A 22 12.07 -6.51 12.27
N SER A 23 12.24 -5.20 12.16
CA SER A 23 11.32 -4.22 12.75
C SER A 23 10.45 -3.66 11.64
N ILE A 24 9.14 -3.83 11.78
CA ILE A 24 8.14 -3.35 10.84
C ILE A 24 7.45 -2.13 11.46
N PHE A 25 7.49 -1.01 10.76
CA PHE A 25 6.77 0.19 11.11
C PHE A 25 5.66 0.42 10.08
N ASP A 26 4.44 0.17 10.49
CA ASP A 26 3.26 0.50 9.70
C ASP A 26 2.91 1.98 9.86
N GLU A 27 2.24 2.57 8.87
CA GLU A 27 1.84 3.98 8.84
C GLU A 27 2.98 4.97 9.17
N PHE A 28 4.16 4.72 8.60
CA PHE A 28 5.37 5.49 8.89
C PHE A 28 5.28 6.97 8.46
N ASP A 29 4.24 7.36 7.71
CA ASP A 29 3.86 8.76 7.47
C ASP A 29 3.83 9.59 8.77
N ASN A 30 3.39 8.97 9.87
CA ASN A 30 3.28 9.61 11.19
C ASN A 30 4.65 9.87 11.85
N ALA A 31 5.72 9.23 11.37
CA ALA A 31 7.06 9.37 11.96
C ALA A 31 7.55 10.82 11.93
N LYS A 32 7.18 11.60 10.92
CA LYS A 32 7.53 13.03 10.80
C LYS A 32 7.05 13.87 12.00
N ASN A 33 5.97 13.45 12.66
CA ASN A 33 5.39 14.16 13.80
C ASN A 33 6.00 13.73 15.14
N ILE A 34 6.76 12.62 15.17
CA ILE A 34 7.21 11.96 16.40
C ILE A 34 8.74 11.93 16.49
N LEU A 35 9.42 11.66 15.37
CA LEU A 35 10.86 11.44 15.31
C LEU A 35 11.59 12.73 14.91
N ASP A 36 12.68 12.99 15.61
CA ASP A 36 13.62 14.05 15.22
C ASP A 36 14.76 13.49 14.34
N LEU A 37 15.61 14.38 13.84
CA LEU A 37 16.78 14.01 13.05
C LEU A 37 17.71 13.03 13.78
N ASN A 38 17.86 13.17 15.10
CA ASN A 38 18.75 12.30 15.88
C ASN A 38 18.19 10.89 16.00
N ASP A 39 16.87 10.73 15.99
CA ASP A 39 16.18 9.44 16.00
C ASP A 39 16.33 8.74 14.64
N PHE A 40 16.14 9.46 13.53
CA PHE A 40 16.41 8.94 12.17
C PHE A 40 17.87 8.46 12.02
N GLN A 41 18.83 9.26 12.47
CA GLN A 41 20.25 8.89 12.44
C GLN A 41 20.55 7.68 13.35
N PHE A 42 19.88 7.59 14.50
CA PHE A 42 20.02 6.43 15.38
C PHE A 42 19.47 5.15 14.75
N LEU A 43 18.28 5.19 14.14
CA LEU A 43 17.71 4.05 13.42
C LEU A 43 18.62 3.61 12.26
N ARG A 44 19.17 4.58 11.52
CA ARG A 44 20.15 4.32 10.47
C ARG A 44 21.37 3.59 10.99
N GLU A 45 21.93 4.04 12.12
CA GLU A 45 23.08 3.42 12.77
C GLU A 45 22.78 1.97 13.17
N LEU A 46 21.59 1.70 13.73
CA LEU A 46 21.17 0.36 14.15
C LEU A 46 21.04 -0.61 12.98
N SER A 47 20.60 -0.14 11.81
CA SER A 47 20.45 -0.97 10.61
C SER A 47 21.81 -1.29 9.97
N ASN A 48 22.68 -0.28 9.84
CA ASN A 48 23.99 -0.44 9.21
C ASN A 48 25.02 -1.15 10.09
N ASN A 49 24.86 -1.14 11.41
CA ASN A 49 25.84 -1.73 12.30
C ASN A 49 25.86 -3.26 12.16
N PRO A 50 26.99 -3.86 11.76
CA PRO A 50 27.10 -5.30 11.59
C PRO A 50 26.82 -6.07 12.88
N GLU A 51 27.04 -5.48 14.05
CA GLU A 51 26.83 -6.09 15.37
C GLU A 51 25.36 -6.17 15.79
N THR A 52 24.45 -5.41 15.15
CA THR A 52 23.02 -5.41 15.45
C THR A 52 22.18 -6.10 14.38
N LYS A 53 22.60 -6.08 13.10
CA LYS A 53 21.92 -6.74 11.97
C LYS A 53 20.39 -6.52 11.94
N LEU A 54 19.95 -5.33 12.34
CA LEU A 54 18.54 -4.98 12.34
C LEU A 54 18.07 -4.75 10.90
N ALA A 55 17.05 -5.47 10.46
CA ALA A 55 16.35 -5.12 9.22
C ALA A 55 15.18 -4.21 9.56
N LEU A 56 15.03 -3.12 8.79
CA LEU A 56 13.93 -2.18 8.93
C LEU A 56 13.00 -2.34 7.73
N LEU A 57 11.71 -2.41 7.99
CA LEU A 57 10.66 -2.33 7.00
C LEU A 57 9.72 -1.19 7.40
N THR A 58 9.53 -0.23 6.52
CA THR A 58 8.59 0.88 6.72
C THR A 58 7.48 0.78 5.68
N ILE A 59 6.24 0.93 6.11
CA ILE A 59 5.06 0.99 5.23
C ILE A 59 4.53 2.41 5.34
N SER A 60 4.38 3.07 4.20
CA SER A 60 4.13 4.51 4.14
C SER A 60 3.49 4.85 2.80
N ARG A 61 2.62 5.86 2.78
CA ARG A 61 2.11 6.42 1.52
C ARG A 61 3.12 7.38 0.90
N LYS A 62 3.82 8.14 1.74
CA LYS A 62 4.88 9.07 1.31
C LYS A 62 6.23 8.39 1.28
N THR A 63 7.10 8.88 0.41
CA THR A 63 8.49 8.40 0.37
C THR A 63 9.22 8.76 1.66
N LEU A 64 10.17 7.92 2.09
CA LEU A 64 10.99 8.23 3.27
C LEU A 64 11.76 9.55 3.11
N GLN A 65 12.11 9.91 1.86
CA GLN A 65 12.73 11.19 1.55
C GLN A 65 11.84 12.39 1.88
N GLU A 66 10.52 12.28 1.68
CA GLU A 66 9.55 13.35 2.02
C GLU A 66 9.24 13.42 3.53
N LEU A 67 9.48 12.32 4.25
CA LEU A 67 9.23 12.21 5.69
C LEU A 67 10.42 12.63 6.55
N GLU A 68 11.64 12.36 6.09
CA GLU A 68 12.86 12.72 6.80
C GLU A 68 13.13 14.24 6.73
N PRO A 69 13.48 14.91 7.85
CA PRO A 69 13.81 16.32 7.84
C PRO A 69 15.03 16.65 6.95
N GLU A 70 14.88 17.59 6.02
CA GLU A 70 15.98 18.08 5.15
C GLU A 70 16.97 18.95 5.93
N ASN A 71 17.90 18.33 6.65
CA ASN A 71 18.88 19.06 7.46
C ASN A 71 20.30 18.58 7.17
N GLY A 72 20.85 18.91 5.99
CA GLY A 72 22.30 18.98 5.70
C GLY A 72 23.19 17.78 6.06
N ALA A 73 22.63 16.65 6.51
CA ALA A 73 23.39 15.48 6.89
C ALA A 73 23.96 14.85 5.62
N LEU A 74 25.25 14.54 5.65
CA LEU A 74 25.94 13.88 4.54
C LEU A 74 25.30 12.54 4.16
N SER A 75 24.48 11.96 5.05
CA SER A 75 23.86 10.68 4.81
C SER A 75 22.51 10.54 5.55
N ASN A 76 21.46 10.33 4.76
CA ASN A 76 20.06 10.37 5.19
C ASN A 76 19.51 8.95 5.43
N PHE A 77 18.56 8.79 6.35
CA PHE A 77 17.91 7.53 6.67
C PHE A 77 17.28 6.86 5.44
N TYR A 78 16.64 7.60 4.54
CA TYR A 78 16.02 6.99 3.34
C TYR A 78 17.04 6.23 2.46
N GLN A 79 18.32 6.59 2.49
CA GLN A 79 19.36 6.01 1.62
C GLN A 79 19.70 4.55 1.94
N ILE A 80 19.34 4.05 3.12
CA ILE A 80 19.57 2.65 3.50
C ILE A 80 18.40 1.72 3.12
N PHE A 81 17.35 2.27 2.52
CA PHE A 81 16.17 1.53 2.10
C PHE A 81 16.21 1.21 0.61
N THR A 82 15.50 0.14 0.25
CA THR A 82 15.11 -0.15 -1.12
C THR A 82 13.60 0.01 -1.20
N ASP A 83 13.15 0.89 -2.09
CA ASP A 83 11.73 1.17 -2.24
C ASP A 83 11.05 0.03 -2.99
N LEU A 84 9.93 -0.46 -2.43
CA LEU A 84 9.00 -1.34 -3.10
C LEU A 84 7.66 -0.63 -3.20
N ARG A 85 7.31 -0.20 -4.42
CA ARG A 85 6.03 0.48 -4.68
C ARG A 85 4.96 -0.55 -5.01
N LEU A 86 3.91 -0.57 -4.20
CA LEU A 86 2.70 -1.32 -4.50
C LEU A 86 1.93 -0.61 -5.61
N ARG A 87 1.37 -1.38 -6.53
CA ARG A 87 0.62 -0.89 -7.69
C ARG A 87 -0.71 -1.64 -7.78
N LEU A 88 -1.60 -1.12 -8.62
CA LEU A 88 -2.80 -1.86 -9.04
C LEU A 88 -2.40 -3.19 -9.70
N PHE A 89 -3.31 -4.16 -9.69
CA PHE A 89 -3.04 -5.46 -10.29
C PHE A 89 -2.80 -5.36 -11.80
N GLY A 90 -1.69 -5.94 -12.25
CA GLY A 90 -1.48 -6.23 -13.66
C GLY A 90 -2.33 -7.41 -14.12
N LEU A 91 -2.29 -7.71 -15.43
CA LEU A 91 -3.03 -8.84 -16.01
C LEU A 91 -2.70 -10.17 -15.31
N ASN A 92 -1.40 -10.43 -15.08
CA ASN A 92 -0.96 -11.64 -14.38
C ASN A 92 -1.47 -11.69 -12.93
N ASP A 93 -1.50 -10.55 -12.23
CA ASP A 93 -1.98 -10.50 -10.85
C ASP A 93 -3.48 -10.73 -10.77
N GLN A 94 -4.24 -10.23 -11.75
CA GLN A 94 -5.68 -10.49 -11.87
C GLN A 94 -5.97 -11.97 -12.15
N ASP A 95 -5.19 -12.63 -13.01
CA ASP A 95 -5.34 -14.07 -13.24
C ASP A 95 -5.09 -14.86 -11.96
N LEU A 96 -4.04 -14.51 -11.20
CA LEU A 96 -3.75 -15.11 -9.90
C LEU A 96 -4.84 -14.80 -8.86
N TYR A 97 -5.39 -13.59 -8.90
CA TYR A 97 -6.50 -13.18 -8.05
C TYR A 97 -7.75 -14.02 -8.31
N TRP A 98 -8.22 -14.09 -9.56
CA TRP A 98 -9.39 -14.88 -9.94
C TRP A 98 -9.19 -16.38 -9.74
N ASN A 99 -7.97 -16.89 -9.91
CA ASN A 99 -7.64 -18.26 -9.52
C ASN A 99 -7.88 -18.51 -8.02
N ARG A 100 -7.50 -17.58 -7.14
CA ARG A 100 -7.79 -17.71 -5.71
C ARG A 100 -9.30 -17.65 -5.42
N VAL A 101 -10.05 -16.78 -6.10
CA VAL A 101 -11.52 -16.72 -5.95
C VAL A 101 -12.17 -18.05 -6.35
N ARG A 102 -11.74 -18.66 -7.47
CA ARG A 102 -12.21 -19.99 -7.92
C ARG A 102 -11.96 -21.08 -6.88
N LEU A 103 -10.81 -21.06 -6.20
CA LEU A 103 -10.48 -22.03 -5.16
C LEU A 103 -11.42 -21.97 -3.95
N ASN A 104 -12.11 -20.86 -3.73
CA ASN A 104 -13.12 -20.71 -2.67
C ASN A 104 -14.51 -21.23 -3.09
N GLY A 105 -14.62 -21.96 -4.21
CA GLY A 105 -15.85 -22.63 -4.64
C GLY A 105 -16.82 -21.75 -5.43
N ILE A 106 -16.40 -20.56 -5.86
CA ILE A 106 -17.18 -19.73 -6.79
C ILE A 106 -16.87 -20.13 -8.24
N GLU A 107 -17.92 -20.34 -9.01
CA GLU A 107 -17.82 -20.39 -10.47
C GLU A 107 -17.60 -18.98 -11.02
N VAL A 108 -16.35 -18.65 -11.32
CA VAL A 108 -15.96 -17.34 -11.87
C VAL A 108 -16.28 -17.32 -13.37
N SER A 109 -17.48 -16.84 -13.72
CA SER A 109 -17.91 -16.65 -15.10
C SER A 109 -17.28 -15.39 -15.75
N PRO A 110 -17.19 -15.32 -17.09
CA PRO A 110 -16.73 -14.11 -17.76
C PRO A 110 -17.64 -12.89 -17.52
N SER A 111 -18.95 -13.09 -17.33
CA SER A 111 -19.89 -12.01 -16.99
C SER A 111 -19.54 -11.39 -15.64
N TYR A 112 -19.25 -12.23 -14.65
CA TYR A 112 -18.87 -11.82 -13.30
C TYR A 112 -17.57 -11.02 -13.28
N THR A 113 -16.52 -11.52 -13.95
CA THR A 113 -15.22 -10.80 -14.01
C THR A 113 -15.33 -9.47 -14.73
N ASN A 114 -16.14 -9.39 -15.80
CA ASN A 114 -16.36 -8.16 -16.54
C ASN A 114 -17.09 -7.11 -15.69
N LEU A 115 -18.10 -7.53 -14.91
CA LEU A 115 -18.79 -6.65 -13.97
C LEU A 115 -17.84 -6.17 -12.87
N ALA A 116 -17.10 -7.08 -12.23
CA ALA A 116 -16.12 -6.72 -11.21
C ALA A 116 -15.07 -5.74 -11.74
N SER A 117 -14.55 -5.98 -12.95
CA SER A 117 -13.59 -5.09 -13.61
C SER A 117 -14.20 -3.73 -13.97
N TYR A 118 -15.48 -3.67 -14.32
CA TYR A 118 -16.16 -2.41 -14.64
C TYR A 118 -16.27 -1.50 -13.41
N TYR A 119 -16.60 -2.07 -12.24
CA TYR A 119 -16.78 -1.30 -11.00
C TYR A 119 -15.49 -1.09 -10.20
N CYS A 120 -14.59 -2.06 -10.18
CA CYS A 120 -13.40 -2.05 -9.31
C CYS A 120 -12.12 -1.75 -10.07
N GLY A 121 -12.13 -1.87 -11.41
CA GLY A 121 -10.91 -1.87 -12.21
C GLY A 121 -9.92 -2.94 -11.73
N SER A 122 -8.65 -2.55 -11.66
CA SER A 122 -7.54 -3.38 -11.17
C SER A 122 -7.23 -3.19 -9.68
N HIS A 123 -8.08 -2.50 -8.93
CA HIS A 123 -7.76 -2.10 -7.56
C HIS A 123 -7.91 -3.28 -6.58
N PRO A 124 -6.83 -3.74 -5.92
CA PRO A 124 -6.87 -4.93 -5.07
C PRO A 124 -7.94 -4.86 -3.97
N TYR A 125 -7.95 -3.77 -3.22
CA TYR A 125 -8.93 -3.56 -2.14
C TYR A 125 -10.38 -3.52 -2.63
N LEU A 126 -10.67 -2.79 -3.72
CA LEU A 126 -12.04 -2.71 -4.25
C LEU A 126 -12.52 -4.07 -4.75
N LEU A 127 -11.64 -4.86 -5.39
CA LEU A 127 -11.95 -6.23 -5.79
C LEU A 127 -12.25 -7.11 -4.57
N ASP A 128 -11.50 -6.97 -3.49
CA ASP A 128 -11.75 -7.72 -2.24
C ASP A 128 -13.06 -7.31 -1.57
N VAL A 129 -13.37 -6.02 -1.51
CA VAL A 129 -14.66 -5.52 -0.99
C VAL A 129 -15.80 -6.07 -1.84
N PHE A 130 -15.71 -5.96 -3.16
CA PHE A 130 -16.73 -6.47 -4.08
C PHE A 130 -16.96 -7.97 -3.89
N ASN A 131 -15.88 -8.77 -3.94
CA ASN A 131 -15.99 -10.21 -3.78
C ASN A 131 -16.50 -10.59 -2.39
N HIS A 132 -16.05 -9.93 -1.32
CA HIS A 132 -16.53 -10.17 0.04
C HIS A 132 -18.03 -10.00 0.17
N GLU A 133 -18.60 -8.93 -0.40
CA GLU A 133 -20.05 -8.72 -0.39
C GLU A 133 -20.78 -9.77 -1.23
N VAL A 134 -20.23 -10.14 -2.40
CA VAL A 134 -20.79 -11.26 -3.19
C VAL A 134 -20.77 -12.55 -2.37
N PHE A 135 -19.65 -12.89 -1.73
CA PHE A 135 -19.49 -14.07 -0.88
C PHE A 135 -20.49 -14.13 0.28
N ASN A 136 -20.72 -13.01 0.97
CA ASN A 136 -21.66 -12.96 2.08
C ASN A 136 -23.11 -13.22 1.64
N ASN A 137 -23.44 -12.85 0.41
CA ASN A 137 -24.76 -13.03 -0.17
C ASN A 137 -24.97 -14.41 -0.84
N ILE A 138 -23.98 -15.31 -0.81
CA ILE A 138 -24.07 -16.66 -1.42
C ILE A 138 -24.85 -17.68 -0.55
N SER A 139 -25.31 -17.31 0.66
CA SER A 139 -25.94 -18.28 1.56
C SER A 139 -27.41 -18.60 1.24
N GLN A 140 -27.66 -19.90 0.94
CA GLN A 140 -28.91 -20.71 1.03
C GLN A 140 -29.73 -21.08 -0.22
N SER A 141 -29.41 -20.66 -1.44
CA SER A 141 -30.20 -21.14 -2.59
C SER A 141 -29.38 -21.27 -3.85
N GLU A 142 -29.77 -22.21 -4.72
CA GLU A 142 -29.28 -22.46 -6.09
C GLU A 142 -29.52 -21.26 -7.02
N ILE A 143 -29.19 -20.05 -6.56
CA ILE A 143 -29.41 -18.81 -7.30
C ILE A 143 -28.14 -18.49 -8.07
N ASN A 144 -28.35 -18.21 -9.35
CA ASN A 144 -27.34 -17.80 -10.31
C ASN A 144 -26.52 -16.60 -9.78
N LEU A 145 -25.18 -16.73 -9.79
CA LEU A 145 -24.21 -15.70 -9.39
C LEU A 145 -24.45 -14.35 -10.08
N ASP A 146 -24.92 -14.33 -11.33
CA ASP A 146 -25.23 -13.09 -12.05
C ASP A 146 -26.34 -12.28 -11.35
N GLN A 147 -27.35 -12.95 -10.79
CA GLN A 147 -28.47 -12.29 -10.11
C GLN A 147 -28.06 -11.72 -8.75
N ILE A 148 -27.22 -12.46 -8.01
CA ILE A 148 -26.63 -11.99 -6.75
C ILE A 148 -25.77 -10.76 -7.03
N THR A 149 -24.92 -10.81 -8.06
CA THR A 149 -24.03 -9.72 -8.46
C THR A 149 -24.81 -8.44 -8.76
N ILE A 150 -25.93 -8.54 -9.50
CA ILE A 150 -26.77 -7.36 -9.82
C ILE A 150 -27.39 -6.74 -8.56
N ASN A 151 -27.84 -7.56 -7.60
CA ASN A 151 -28.41 -7.06 -6.35
C ASN A 151 -27.34 -6.41 -5.47
N VAL A 152 -26.19 -7.09 -5.36
CA VAL A 152 -25.02 -6.63 -4.62
C VAL A 152 -24.51 -5.31 -5.20
N ILE A 153 -24.45 -5.13 -6.52
CA ILE A 153 -24.10 -3.84 -7.15
C ILE A 153 -25.03 -2.71 -6.72
N LYS A 154 -26.35 -2.95 -6.66
CA LYS A 154 -27.32 -1.91 -6.25
C LYS A 154 -27.07 -1.43 -4.83
N GLU A 155 -26.67 -2.33 -3.94
CA GLU A 155 -26.36 -2.00 -2.54
C GLU A 155 -24.93 -1.45 -2.37
N LEU A 156 -23.95 -1.98 -3.11
CA LEU A 156 -22.56 -1.51 -3.09
C LEU A 156 -22.36 -0.15 -3.72
N ASN A 157 -23.20 0.29 -4.66
CA ASN A 157 -22.96 1.54 -5.38
C ASN A 157 -22.71 2.72 -4.44
N LEU A 158 -23.44 2.81 -3.31
CA LEU A 158 -23.22 3.86 -2.31
C LEU A 158 -21.90 3.66 -1.54
N LYS A 159 -21.56 2.43 -1.16
CA LYS A 159 -20.33 2.11 -0.42
C LYS A 159 -19.09 2.30 -1.30
N MET A 160 -19.12 1.80 -2.53
CA MET A 160 -18.06 1.97 -3.53
C MET A 160 -17.88 3.44 -3.91
N LEU A 161 -18.96 4.21 -4.02
CA LEU A 161 -18.87 5.64 -4.28
C LEU A 161 -18.16 6.37 -3.13
N ASN A 162 -18.50 6.06 -1.87
CA ASN A 162 -17.83 6.67 -0.71
C ASN A 162 -16.33 6.31 -0.63
N GLU A 163 -15.98 5.06 -0.92
CA GLU A 163 -14.56 4.63 -0.98
C GLU A 163 -13.82 5.33 -2.12
N TYR A 164 -14.45 5.43 -3.30
CA TYR A 164 -13.91 6.15 -4.44
C TYR A 164 -13.71 7.64 -4.11
N GLU A 165 -14.69 8.30 -3.49
CA GLU A 165 -14.57 9.68 -3.03
C GLU A 165 -13.44 9.86 -2.02
N SER A 166 -13.22 8.89 -1.13
CA SER A 166 -12.12 8.90 -0.17
C SER A 166 -10.75 8.79 -0.85
N ILE A 167 -10.65 7.92 -1.86
CA ILE A 167 -9.44 7.78 -2.69
C ILE A 167 -9.19 9.09 -3.47
N VAL A 168 -10.22 9.67 -4.09
CA VAL A 168 -10.14 10.96 -4.79
C VAL A 168 -9.71 12.08 -3.84
N LYS A 169 -10.27 12.13 -2.63
CA LYS A 169 -9.90 13.13 -1.64
C LYS A 169 -8.43 12.99 -1.21
N LEU A 170 -7.94 11.77 -1.01
CA LEU A 170 -6.52 11.54 -0.74
C LEU A 170 -5.64 12.03 -1.90
N MET A 171 -6.04 11.77 -3.15
CA MET A 171 -5.32 12.25 -4.33
C MET A 171 -5.32 13.78 -4.44
N ILE A 172 -6.42 14.43 -4.06
CA ILE A 172 -6.54 15.90 -3.97
C ILE A 172 -5.62 16.45 -2.88
N ASP A 173 -5.68 15.88 -1.67
CA ASP A 173 -4.87 16.28 -0.51
C ASP A 173 -3.36 16.12 -0.80
N GLU A 174 -3.00 15.18 -1.67
CA GLU A 174 -1.63 14.94 -2.13
C GLU A 174 -1.22 15.75 -3.38
N GLY A 175 -2.14 16.57 -3.94
CA GLY A 175 -1.87 17.43 -5.11
C GLY A 175 -1.74 16.68 -6.43
N ILE A 176 -2.16 15.41 -6.49
CA ILE A 176 -2.07 14.52 -7.65
C ILE A 176 -3.16 14.87 -8.70
N GLU A 177 -4.23 15.54 -8.27
CA GLU A 177 -5.36 16.00 -9.10
C GLU A 177 -4.92 16.72 -10.40
N ARG A 178 -3.85 17.53 -10.31
CA ARG A 178 -3.38 18.37 -11.42
C ARG A 178 -2.73 17.55 -12.52
N TYR A 179 -2.10 16.43 -12.16
CA TYR A 179 -1.50 15.49 -13.11
C TYR A 179 -2.59 14.68 -13.81
N LEU A 180 -3.61 14.25 -13.08
CA LEU A 180 -4.73 13.48 -13.63
C LEU A 180 -5.58 14.30 -14.61
N MET A 181 -5.86 15.56 -14.29
CA MET A 181 -6.53 16.51 -15.21
C MET A 181 -5.71 16.77 -16.49
N GLN A 182 -4.38 16.89 -16.37
CA GLN A 182 -3.52 17.06 -17.55
C GLN A 182 -3.45 15.79 -18.42
N MET A 183 -3.50 14.60 -17.81
CA MET A 183 -3.52 13.32 -18.53
C MET A 183 -4.85 13.06 -19.26
N VAL A 184 -5.98 13.50 -18.69
CA VAL A 184 -7.33 13.24 -19.25
C VAL A 184 -7.78 14.33 -20.25
N VAL A 185 -7.41 15.60 -20.03
CA VAL A 185 -8.01 16.75 -20.75
C VAL A 185 -7.01 17.51 -21.66
N GLY A 186 -5.71 17.51 -21.31
CA GLY A 186 -4.62 18.15 -22.08
C GLY A 186 -4.55 19.69 -22.00
N PRO A 187 -3.43 20.33 -22.40
CA PRO A 187 -2.16 19.75 -22.88
C PRO A 187 -1.14 19.52 -21.76
N VAL A 188 -0.21 18.58 -21.98
CA VAL A 188 0.89 18.23 -21.07
C VAL A 188 1.97 19.32 -21.16
N TYR A 189 2.03 20.21 -20.16
CA TYR A 189 3.05 21.26 -20.11
C TYR A 189 4.17 20.97 -19.09
N ASP A 190 3.87 20.25 -17.99
CA ASP A 190 4.77 20.13 -16.82
C ASP A 190 4.98 18.68 -16.30
N ILE A 191 4.68 17.64 -17.07
CA ILE A 191 4.83 16.25 -16.60
C ILE A 191 6.27 15.78 -16.85
N THR A 192 7.06 15.59 -15.78
CA THR A 192 8.37 14.95 -15.86
C THR A 192 8.25 13.43 -15.67
N GLN A 193 9.25 12.66 -16.13
CA GLN A 193 9.28 11.20 -15.94
C GLN A 193 9.07 10.75 -14.48
N ARG A 194 9.45 11.59 -13.51
CA ARG A 194 9.22 11.38 -12.07
C ARG A 194 7.75 11.42 -11.65
N ASP A 195 6.93 12.20 -12.35
CA ASP A 195 5.50 12.35 -12.05
C ASP A 195 4.68 11.19 -12.61
N VAL A 196 5.13 10.61 -13.72
CA VAL A 196 4.58 9.37 -14.29
C VAL A 196 4.88 8.16 -13.38
N GLU A 197 6.03 8.16 -12.70
CA GLU A 197 6.36 7.12 -11.72
C GLU A 197 5.61 7.26 -10.38
N LYS A 198 5.03 8.43 -10.10
CA LYS A 198 4.18 8.71 -8.93
C LYS A 198 2.70 8.36 -9.16
N SER A 199 2.29 8.18 -10.41
CA SER A 199 0.93 7.78 -10.83
C SER A 199 0.81 6.26 -10.93
#